data_AF-A0A2G4HDI9-F1
#
_entry.id   AF-A0A2G4HDI9-F1
#
_cell.length_a   1.000
_cell.length_b   1.000
_cell.length_c   1.000
_cell.angle_alpha   90.00
_cell.angle_beta   90.00
_cell.angle_gamma   90.00
#
_symmetry.space_group_name_H-M   'P 1'
#
loop_
_entity.id
_entity.type
_entity.pdbx_description
1 polymer ?
#
loop_
_entity_poly.entity_id
_entity_poly.type
_entity_poly.pdbx_seq_one_letter_code
_entity_poly.pdbx_strand_id
1 'polypeptide(L)'
;MKITVIGTGYVGLVTGACMSDVGMDVVCVDVNKTKIDNLNRGILPIYEPGLDAIVARNVAAGRLHFSTDLAASILGSEAAFIAVGTPPGEDGSADLQYVLAVAEGIGSSINDYIVVITKSTVPVGTAEKVRGALKAALDSRGSGLTFDVAANPEFLKEGAAIDDFMRPDRIVCGVESERAQEVLSRLYKPFTLNGHPVLFMDIPSAEMTKYAANAMLATKISFMNDIANLCEIMGA
;
A
#
# COMPACT_ATOMS: atom_id res chain seq x y z
N MET A 1 13.72 -9.95 -5.61
CA MET A 1 12.30 -9.69 -5.95
C MET A 1 12.19 -8.25 -6.36
N LYS A 2 11.64 -7.97 -7.55
CA LYS A 2 11.38 -6.60 -8.01
C LYS A 2 9.93 -6.24 -7.70
N ILE A 3 9.70 -5.08 -7.09
CA ILE A 3 8.38 -4.57 -6.79
C ILE A 3 8.23 -3.12 -7.26
N THR A 4 7.01 -2.76 -7.64
CA THR A 4 6.65 -1.36 -7.93
C THR A 4 5.68 -0.86 -6.86
N VAL A 5 5.89 0.33 -6.32
CA VAL A 5 4.99 0.97 -5.35
C VAL A 5 4.45 2.25 -5.97
N ILE A 6 3.15 2.32 -6.23
CA ILE A 6 2.51 3.45 -6.88
C ILE A 6 1.85 4.35 -5.83
N GLY A 7 2.32 5.59 -5.76
CA GLY A 7 2.01 6.58 -4.73
C GLY A 7 3.22 6.84 -3.84
N THR A 8 3.64 8.10 -3.75
CA THR A 8 4.75 8.55 -2.87
C THR A 8 4.27 9.41 -1.70
N GLY A 9 3.02 9.19 -1.28
CA GLY A 9 2.53 9.66 0.01
C GLY A 9 3.13 8.85 1.17
N TYR A 10 2.60 9.08 2.37
CA TYR A 10 3.10 8.44 3.59
C TYR A 10 3.20 6.91 3.49
N VAL A 11 2.09 6.27 3.15
CA VAL A 11 1.99 4.80 3.04
C VAL A 11 2.96 4.26 1.99
N GLY A 12 2.92 4.81 0.77
CA GLY A 12 3.71 4.29 -0.34
C GLY A 12 5.20 4.52 -0.18
N LEU A 13 5.62 5.71 0.28
CA LEU A 13 7.04 6.01 0.48
C LEU A 13 7.65 5.15 1.59
N VAL A 14 6.98 5.01 2.73
CA VAL A 14 7.46 4.13 3.82
C VAL A 14 7.49 2.68 3.35
N THR A 15 6.44 2.20 2.68
CA THR A 15 6.39 0.83 2.15
C THR A 15 7.57 0.56 1.22
N GLY A 16 7.81 1.44 0.25
CA GLY A 16 8.90 1.27 -0.71
C GLY A 16 10.28 1.34 -0.06
N ALA A 17 10.49 2.31 0.84
CA ALA A 17 11.74 2.45 1.57
C ALA A 17 12.05 1.21 2.44
N CYS A 18 11.11 0.76 3.27
CA CYS A 18 11.31 -0.40 4.13
C CYS A 18 11.45 -1.72 3.36
N MET A 19 10.74 -1.89 2.25
CA MET A 19 10.91 -3.07 1.37
C MET A 19 12.29 -3.10 0.70
N SER A 20 12.78 -1.94 0.25
CA SER A 20 14.14 -1.85 -0.31
C SER A 20 15.21 -2.15 0.74
N ASP A 21 14.93 -1.82 2.01
CA ASP A 21 15.84 -2.01 3.13
C ASP A 21 16.05 -3.48 3.52
N VAL A 22 15.06 -4.33 3.26
CA VAL A 22 15.18 -5.78 3.41
C VAL A 22 15.72 -6.48 2.14
N GLY A 23 16.23 -5.70 1.18
CA GLY A 23 16.97 -6.21 0.02
C GLY A 23 16.16 -6.37 -1.27
N MET A 24 14.92 -5.87 -1.33
CA MET A 24 14.15 -5.87 -2.58
C MET A 24 14.61 -4.78 -3.53
N ASP A 25 14.39 -4.98 -4.83
CA ASP A 25 14.54 -3.94 -5.85
C ASP A 25 13.19 -3.22 -6.01
N VAL A 26 13.14 -1.94 -5.66
CA VAL A 26 11.91 -1.17 -5.51
C VAL A 26 11.94 0.05 -6.40
N VAL A 27 10.87 0.24 -7.17
CA VAL A 27 10.61 1.51 -7.85
C VAL A 27 9.34 2.14 -7.29
N CYS A 28 9.49 3.34 -6.70
CA CYS A 28 8.38 4.17 -6.25
C CYS A 28 7.95 5.10 -7.38
N VAL A 29 6.67 5.04 -7.75
CA VAL A 29 6.11 5.79 -8.88
C VAL A 29 5.07 6.80 -8.40
N ASP A 30 5.13 8.04 -8.90
CA ASP A 30 4.12 9.07 -8.65
C ASP A 30 3.94 9.94 -9.89
N VAL A 31 2.71 10.37 -10.16
CA VAL A 31 2.40 11.27 -11.28
C VAL A 31 2.94 12.69 -11.04
N ASN A 32 3.20 13.05 -9.77
CA ASN A 32 3.73 14.35 -9.41
C ASN A 32 5.24 14.41 -9.66
N LYS A 33 5.62 14.95 -10.83
CA LYS A 33 7.01 15.14 -11.23
C LYS A 33 7.84 15.92 -10.20
N THR A 34 7.29 16.98 -9.61
CA THR A 34 8.01 17.78 -8.59
C THR A 34 8.35 16.94 -7.36
N LYS A 35 7.45 16.07 -6.90
CA LYS A 35 7.74 15.15 -5.78
C LYS A 35 8.85 14.16 -6.15
N ILE A 36 8.81 13.58 -7.35
CA ILE A 36 9.82 12.62 -7.81
C ILE A 36 11.19 13.30 -8.00
N ASP A 37 11.24 14.49 -8.60
CA ASP A 37 12.48 15.26 -8.76
C ASP A 37 13.09 15.61 -7.40
N ASN A 38 12.27 15.94 -6.41
CA ASN A 38 12.71 16.19 -5.04
C ASN A 38 13.22 14.91 -4.36
N LEU A 39 12.51 13.79 -4.49
CA LEU A 39 12.93 12.50 -3.94
C LEU A 39 14.28 12.03 -4.53
N ASN A 40 14.47 12.20 -5.83
CA ASN A 40 15.75 11.93 -6.50
C ASN A 40 16.90 12.83 -6.01
N ARG A 41 16.58 13.99 -5.43
CA ARG A 41 17.53 14.89 -4.77
C ARG A 41 17.66 14.65 -3.26
N GLY A 42 17.01 13.62 -2.72
CA GLY A 42 16.99 13.31 -1.29
C GLY A 42 16.08 14.21 -0.45
N ILE A 43 15.17 14.95 -1.08
CA ILE A 43 14.21 15.84 -0.41
C ILE A 43 12.87 15.11 -0.30
N LEU A 44 12.52 14.67 0.91
CA LEU A 44 11.30 13.91 1.16
C LEU A 44 10.06 14.84 1.21
N PRO A 45 8.91 14.41 0.67
CA PRO A 45 7.66 15.20 0.70
C PRO A 45 6.93 15.14 2.05
N ILE A 46 7.43 14.35 2.99
CA ILE A 46 6.84 14.10 4.31
C ILE A 46 7.92 14.11 5.38
N TYR A 47 7.53 14.32 6.62
CA TYR A 47 8.39 14.11 7.79
C TYR A 47 8.03 12.78 8.44
N GLU A 48 9.00 11.86 8.51
CA GLU A 48 8.88 10.59 9.23
C GLU A 48 10.24 10.26 9.87
N PRO A 49 10.33 10.07 11.20
CA PRO A 49 11.62 9.89 11.88
C PRO A 49 12.45 8.74 11.31
N GLY A 50 13.62 9.07 10.77
CA GLY A 50 14.58 8.10 10.22
C GLY A 50 14.37 7.71 8.76
N LEU A 51 13.28 8.15 8.11
CA LEU A 51 12.96 7.79 6.72
C LEU A 51 13.97 8.34 5.71
N ASP A 52 14.48 9.54 5.96
CA ASP A 52 15.55 10.17 5.18
C ASP A 52 16.79 9.28 5.09
N ALA A 53 17.22 8.70 6.22
CA ALA A 53 18.36 7.78 6.27
C ALA A 53 18.07 6.45 5.58
N ILE A 54 16.83 5.94 5.62
CA ILE A 54 16.42 4.71 4.88
C ILE A 54 16.44 4.95 3.37
N VAL A 55 15.85 6.06 2.93
CA VAL A 55 15.79 6.42 1.52
C VAL A 55 17.21 6.63 0.99
N ALA A 56 18.02 7.45 1.65
CA ALA A 56 19.38 7.77 1.20
C ALA A 56 20.25 6.51 1.03
N ARG A 57 20.24 5.59 2.00
CA ARG A 57 21.06 4.37 1.92
C ARG A 57 20.59 3.40 0.83
N ASN A 58 19.28 3.28 0.60
CA ASN A 58 18.76 2.35 -0.41
C ASN A 58 18.84 2.90 -1.83
N VAL A 59 18.75 4.21 -2.00
CA VAL A 59 19.09 4.89 -3.27
C VAL A 59 20.58 4.70 -3.58
N ALA A 60 21.47 4.95 -2.61
CA ALA A 60 22.90 4.75 -2.78
C ALA A 60 23.27 3.29 -3.09
N ALA A 61 22.52 2.33 -2.53
CA ALA A 61 22.69 0.90 -2.80
C ALA A 61 22.03 0.41 -4.10
N GLY A 62 21.36 1.29 -4.86
CA GLY A 62 20.68 0.94 -6.11
C GLY A 62 19.47 0.03 -5.95
N ARG A 63 18.87 -0.02 -4.76
CA ARG A 63 17.67 -0.83 -4.44
C ARG A 63 16.37 -0.03 -4.40
N LEU A 64 16.44 1.29 -4.31
CA LEU A 64 15.29 2.18 -4.31
C LEU A 64 15.45 3.23 -5.41
N HIS A 65 14.45 3.29 -6.28
CA HIS A 65 14.39 4.23 -7.40
C HIS A 65 13.09 5.00 -7.38
N PHE A 66 13.10 6.23 -7.91
CA PHE A 66 11.90 7.06 -8.05
C PHE A 66 11.66 7.43 -9.50
N SER A 67 10.42 7.29 -9.96
CA SER A 67 10.05 7.52 -11.36
C SER A 67 8.66 8.14 -11.48
N THR A 68 8.41 8.84 -12.59
CA THR A 68 7.06 9.23 -13.01
C THR A 68 6.48 8.28 -14.06
N ASP A 69 7.31 7.37 -14.60
CA ASP A 69 6.94 6.47 -15.69
C ASP A 69 6.52 5.11 -15.11
N LEU A 70 5.21 4.93 -14.93
CA LEU A 70 4.64 3.65 -14.52
C LEU A 70 4.94 2.54 -15.53
N ALA A 71 4.83 2.84 -16.82
CA ALA A 71 4.92 1.85 -17.89
C ALA A 71 6.30 1.21 -17.95
N ALA A 72 7.37 2.00 -17.80
CA ALA A 72 8.73 1.48 -17.71
C ALA A 72 9.01 0.80 -16.36
N SER A 73 8.50 1.36 -15.26
CA SER A 73 8.83 0.89 -13.90
C SER A 73 8.25 -0.49 -13.59
N ILE A 74 7.04 -0.76 -14.07
CA ILE A 74 6.29 -1.99 -13.77
C ILE A 74 6.89 -3.23 -14.43
N LEU A 75 7.65 -3.07 -15.53
CA LEU A 75 8.19 -4.20 -16.29
C LEU A 75 9.08 -5.11 -15.43
N GLY A 76 8.80 -6.41 -15.46
CA GLY A 76 9.51 -7.42 -14.66
C GLY A 76 9.24 -7.36 -13.15
N SER A 77 8.27 -6.55 -12.68
CA SER A 77 7.86 -6.55 -11.27
C SER A 77 7.03 -7.81 -10.97
N GLU A 78 7.35 -8.49 -9.87
CA GLU A 78 6.57 -9.65 -9.40
C GLU A 78 5.30 -9.21 -8.65
N ALA A 79 5.34 -8.03 -8.05
CA ALA A 79 4.21 -7.42 -7.34
C ALA A 79 4.17 -5.90 -7.54
N ALA A 80 2.96 -5.35 -7.52
CA ALA A 80 2.72 -3.91 -7.60
C ALA A 80 1.78 -3.45 -6.48
N PHE A 81 2.22 -2.49 -5.67
CA PHE A 81 1.38 -1.91 -4.63
C PHE A 81 0.66 -0.66 -5.14
N ILE A 82 -0.66 -0.63 -5.03
CA ILE A 82 -1.45 0.58 -5.18
C ILE A 82 -1.55 1.23 -3.79
N ALA A 83 -0.81 2.32 -3.59
CA ALA A 83 -0.67 3.05 -2.32
C ALA A 83 -0.98 4.56 -2.50
N VAL A 84 -1.93 4.86 -3.40
CA VAL A 84 -2.43 6.23 -3.64
C VAL A 84 -3.51 6.62 -2.62
N GLY A 85 -3.75 7.92 -2.48
CA GLY A 85 -4.78 8.42 -1.58
C GLY A 85 -6.20 8.07 -2.04
N THR A 86 -7.09 7.91 -1.07
CA THR A 86 -8.53 7.67 -1.25
C THR A 86 -9.31 8.74 -0.46
N PRO A 87 -9.22 10.03 -0.86
CA PRO A 87 -9.88 11.10 -0.14
C PRO A 87 -11.42 10.91 -0.14
N PRO A 88 -12.14 11.56 0.78
CA PRO A 88 -13.60 11.56 0.73
C PRO A 88 -14.09 12.31 -0.52
N GLY A 89 -15.07 11.74 -1.22
CA GLY A 89 -15.85 12.41 -2.25
C GLY A 89 -16.86 13.39 -1.65
N GLU A 90 -17.62 14.06 -2.51
CA GLU A 90 -18.60 15.08 -2.11
C GLU A 90 -19.71 14.52 -1.21
N ASP A 91 -20.05 13.24 -1.35
CA ASP A 91 -21.05 12.52 -0.54
C ASP A 91 -20.45 11.80 0.68
N GLY A 92 -19.14 11.97 0.93
CA GLY A 92 -18.39 11.30 1.99
C GLY A 92 -17.97 9.86 1.68
N SER A 93 -18.30 9.32 0.50
CA SER A 93 -17.78 8.02 0.04
C SER A 93 -16.28 8.11 -0.26
N ALA A 94 -15.58 6.97 -0.31
CA ALA A 94 -14.17 6.98 -0.71
C ALA A 94 -14.03 7.20 -2.21
N ASP A 95 -13.23 8.19 -2.60
CA ASP A 95 -12.89 8.43 -4.01
C ASP A 95 -11.86 7.41 -4.50
N LEU A 96 -12.29 6.60 -5.47
CA LEU A 96 -11.49 5.51 -6.04
C LEU A 96 -10.83 5.87 -7.37
N GLN A 97 -10.99 7.10 -7.88
CA GLN A 97 -10.51 7.46 -9.22
C GLN A 97 -9.01 7.18 -9.39
N TYR A 98 -8.21 7.49 -8.37
CA TYR A 98 -6.76 7.29 -8.41
C TYR A 98 -6.39 5.80 -8.38
N VAL A 99 -7.09 5.00 -7.58
CA VAL A 99 -6.87 3.55 -7.48
C VAL A 99 -7.16 2.88 -8.83
N LEU A 100 -8.28 3.25 -9.46
CA LEU A 100 -8.70 2.68 -10.75
C LEU A 100 -7.80 3.14 -11.91
N ALA A 101 -7.36 4.40 -11.91
CA ALA A 101 -6.41 4.90 -12.90
C ALA A 101 -5.05 4.17 -12.82
N VAL A 102 -4.58 3.86 -11.61
CA VAL A 102 -3.37 3.04 -11.42
C VAL A 102 -3.59 1.61 -11.92
N ALA A 103 -4.73 1.00 -11.61
CA ALA A 103 -5.07 -0.34 -12.08
C ALA A 103 -5.10 -0.42 -13.62
N GLU A 104 -5.73 0.56 -14.28
CA GLU A 104 -5.73 0.69 -15.74
C GLU A 104 -4.29 0.83 -16.29
N GLY A 105 -3.50 1.76 -15.72
CA GLY A 105 -2.12 1.99 -16.14
C GLY A 105 -1.21 0.75 -16.01
N ILE A 106 -1.42 -0.04 -14.94
CA ILE A 106 -0.74 -1.34 -14.78
C ILE A 106 -1.17 -2.28 -15.91
N GLY A 107 -2.48 -2.47 -16.14
CA GLY A 107 -2.99 -3.40 -17.15
C GLY A 107 -2.55 -3.04 -18.57
N SER A 108 -2.44 -1.74 -18.89
CA SER A 108 -1.91 -1.26 -20.17
C SER A 108 -0.42 -1.56 -20.35
N SER A 109 0.34 -1.70 -19.27
CA SER A 109 1.81 -1.70 -19.31
C SER A 109 2.47 -3.05 -19.05
N ILE A 110 1.85 -3.94 -18.26
CA ILE A 110 2.44 -5.23 -17.89
C ILE A 110 2.66 -6.14 -19.11
N ASN A 111 3.73 -6.93 -19.07
CA ASN A 111 4.10 -7.88 -20.13
C ASN A 111 4.21 -9.33 -19.63
N ASP A 112 4.20 -9.51 -18.31
CA ASP A 112 4.30 -10.78 -17.61
C ASP A 112 3.25 -10.84 -16.49
N TYR A 113 3.08 -12.02 -15.88
CA TYR A 113 2.21 -12.18 -14.72
C TYR A 113 2.66 -11.30 -13.55
N ILE A 114 1.70 -10.69 -12.86
CA ILE A 114 1.94 -9.85 -11.68
C ILE A 114 0.84 -10.06 -10.63
N VAL A 115 1.18 -9.81 -9.36
CA VAL A 115 0.20 -9.63 -8.28
C VAL A 115 0.01 -8.15 -8.01
N VAL A 116 -1.19 -7.64 -8.25
CA VAL A 116 -1.57 -6.24 -7.97
C VAL A 116 -2.19 -6.17 -6.58
N ILE A 117 -1.53 -5.46 -5.68
CA ILE A 117 -1.83 -5.41 -4.26
C ILE A 117 -2.40 -4.04 -3.92
N THR A 118 -3.67 -3.99 -3.53
CA THR A 118 -4.28 -2.76 -3.02
C THR A 118 -3.87 -2.55 -1.57
N LYS A 119 -3.09 -1.50 -1.33
CA LYS A 119 -2.65 -1.06 0.00
C LYS A 119 -3.37 0.18 0.51
N SER A 120 -3.88 1.00 -0.42
CA SER A 120 -4.82 2.09 -0.15
C SER A 120 -6.00 1.60 0.70
N THR A 121 -6.49 2.45 1.60
CA THR A 121 -7.71 2.15 2.37
C THR A 121 -8.91 2.30 1.45
N VAL A 122 -9.51 1.18 1.06
CA VAL A 122 -10.60 1.11 0.07
C VAL A 122 -11.82 0.37 0.62
N PRO A 123 -13.06 0.76 0.26
CA PRO A 123 -14.26 0.05 0.68
C PRO A 123 -14.28 -1.40 0.17
N VAL A 124 -15.03 -2.24 0.86
CA VAL A 124 -15.24 -3.64 0.46
C VAL A 124 -15.79 -3.75 -0.96
N GLY A 125 -15.22 -4.66 -1.75
CA GLY A 125 -15.53 -4.88 -3.17
C GLY A 125 -14.71 -4.02 -4.13
N THR A 126 -13.74 -3.24 -3.64
CA THR A 126 -12.89 -2.42 -4.52
C THR A 126 -11.92 -3.28 -5.33
N ALA A 127 -11.44 -4.39 -4.77
CA ALA A 127 -10.60 -5.34 -5.50
C ALA A 127 -11.25 -5.85 -6.80
N GLU A 128 -12.58 -6.05 -6.83
CA GLU A 128 -13.29 -6.44 -8.05
C GLU A 128 -13.32 -5.32 -9.09
N LYS A 129 -13.38 -4.06 -8.66
CA LYS A 129 -13.25 -2.91 -9.57
C LYS A 129 -11.83 -2.80 -10.13
N VAL A 130 -10.82 -3.04 -9.30
CA VAL A 130 -9.41 -3.10 -9.71
C VAL A 130 -9.18 -4.23 -10.73
N ARG A 131 -9.73 -5.42 -10.45
CA ARG A 131 -9.71 -6.58 -11.36
C ARG A 131 -10.36 -6.24 -12.70
N GLY A 132 -11.53 -5.60 -12.67
CA GLY A 132 -12.23 -5.13 -13.86
C GLY A 132 -11.42 -4.15 -14.69
N ALA A 133 -10.80 -3.14 -14.07
CA ALA A 133 -9.97 -2.14 -14.75
C ALA A 133 -8.72 -2.77 -15.39
N LEU A 134 -8.01 -3.65 -14.66
CA LEU A 134 -6.86 -4.40 -15.18
C LEU A 134 -7.26 -5.26 -16.39
N LYS A 135 -8.36 -6.01 -16.27
CA LYS A 135 -8.86 -6.87 -17.34
C LYS A 135 -9.25 -6.06 -18.58
N ALA A 136 -9.99 -4.96 -18.41
CA ALA A 136 -10.39 -4.11 -19.52
C ALA A 136 -9.16 -3.53 -20.25
N ALA A 137 -8.15 -3.09 -19.50
CA ALA A 137 -6.91 -2.60 -20.08
C ALA A 137 -6.15 -3.68 -20.87
N LEU A 138 -6.07 -4.92 -20.35
CA LEU A 138 -5.47 -6.05 -21.06
C LEU A 138 -6.24 -6.44 -22.32
N ASP A 139 -7.58 -6.53 -22.22
CA ASP A 139 -8.46 -6.85 -23.34
C ASP A 139 -8.32 -5.78 -24.46
N SER A 140 -8.19 -4.50 -24.10
CA SER A 140 -8.04 -3.40 -25.06
C SER A 140 -6.78 -3.50 -25.93
N ARG A 141 -5.70 -4.12 -25.41
CA ARG A 141 -4.45 -4.39 -26.14
C ARG A 141 -4.36 -5.83 -26.66
N GLY A 142 -5.46 -6.57 -26.65
CA GLY A 142 -5.53 -7.96 -27.13
C GLY A 142 -4.64 -8.93 -26.36
N SER A 143 -4.36 -8.65 -25.09
CA SER A 143 -3.46 -9.45 -24.26
C SER A 143 -4.21 -10.53 -23.49
N GLY A 144 -3.75 -11.78 -23.59
CA GLY A 144 -4.25 -12.91 -22.79
C GLY A 144 -3.50 -13.13 -21.47
N LEU A 145 -2.72 -12.15 -21.01
CA LEU A 145 -1.96 -12.26 -19.77
C LEU A 145 -2.90 -12.43 -18.57
N THR A 146 -2.46 -13.24 -17.62
CA THR A 146 -3.14 -13.43 -16.34
C THR A 146 -2.46 -12.64 -15.23
N PHE A 147 -3.22 -12.29 -14.21
CA PHE A 147 -2.78 -11.54 -13.04
C PHE A 147 -3.63 -11.95 -11.84
N ASP A 148 -3.15 -11.64 -10.64
CA ASP A 148 -3.93 -11.74 -9.43
C ASP A 148 -4.09 -10.37 -8.77
N VAL A 149 -5.20 -10.19 -8.06
CA VAL A 149 -5.45 -9.03 -7.20
C VAL A 149 -5.40 -9.51 -5.75
N ALA A 150 -4.83 -8.69 -4.88
CA ALA A 150 -4.77 -8.92 -3.45
C ALA A 150 -5.07 -7.64 -2.67
N ALA A 151 -5.51 -7.79 -1.42
CA ALA A 151 -5.64 -6.67 -0.48
C ALA A 151 -4.57 -6.80 0.62
N ASN A 152 -3.79 -5.75 0.83
CA ASN A 152 -2.85 -5.66 1.95
C ASN A 152 -2.99 -4.29 2.62
N PRO A 153 -4.02 -4.11 3.46
CA PRO A 153 -4.20 -2.84 4.15
C PRO A 153 -2.99 -2.51 5.02
N GLU A 154 -2.74 -1.21 5.20
CA GLU A 154 -1.72 -0.69 6.11
C GLU A 154 -2.32 -0.40 7.50
N PHE A 155 -1.50 -0.42 8.55
CA PHE A 155 -1.89 -0.06 9.92
C PHE A 155 -0.86 0.86 10.57
N LEU A 156 -0.26 1.72 9.77
CA LEU A 156 0.85 2.59 10.15
C LEU A 156 0.30 3.85 10.83
N LYS A 157 1.00 4.34 11.85
CA LYS A 157 0.73 5.65 12.47
C LYS A 157 1.68 6.70 11.92
N GLU A 158 1.18 7.91 11.66
CA GLU A 158 2.02 9.06 11.33
C GLU A 158 3.01 9.37 12.47
N GLY A 159 4.30 9.49 12.15
CA GLY A 159 5.39 9.71 13.12
C GLY A 159 6.02 8.44 13.71
N ALA A 160 5.51 7.25 13.38
CA ALA A 160 6.03 5.97 13.84
C ALA A 160 5.88 4.83 12.80
N ALA A 161 5.69 5.15 11.51
CA ALA A 161 5.43 4.16 10.49
C ALA A 161 6.60 3.24 10.18
N ILE A 162 7.84 3.70 10.33
CA ILE A 162 8.98 2.81 10.12
C ILE A 162 8.94 1.68 11.15
N ASP A 163 8.75 2.00 12.42
CA ASP A 163 8.66 1.01 13.49
C ASP A 163 7.42 0.11 13.30
N ASP A 164 6.26 0.70 12.99
CA ASP A 164 5.04 -0.06 12.71
C ASP A 164 5.17 -1.00 11.50
N PHE A 165 5.93 -0.61 10.48
CA PHE A 165 6.15 -1.41 9.29
C PHE A 165 7.18 -2.52 9.51
N MET A 166 8.28 -2.21 10.21
CA MET A 166 9.37 -3.16 10.46
C MET A 166 9.02 -4.16 11.56
N ARG A 167 8.14 -3.79 12.50
CA ARG A 167 7.72 -4.60 13.65
C ARG A 167 6.19 -4.57 13.80
N PRO A 168 5.44 -5.02 12.78
CA PRO A 168 3.99 -4.93 12.79
C PRO A 168 3.40 -5.91 13.81
N ASP A 169 2.34 -5.53 14.53
CA ASP A 169 1.59 -6.49 15.38
C ASP A 169 1.11 -7.71 14.59
N ARG A 170 0.73 -7.47 13.33
CA ARG A 170 0.23 -8.44 12.34
C ARG A 170 0.26 -7.85 10.94
N ILE A 171 0.35 -8.70 9.93
CA ILE A 171 0.24 -8.32 8.51
C ILE A 171 -1.02 -8.96 7.96
N VAL A 172 -1.97 -8.18 7.44
CA VAL A 172 -3.23 -8.69 6.88
C VAL A 172 -3.10 -8.83 5.36
N CYS A 173 -3.47 -10.00 4.83
CA CYS A 173 -3.37 -10.33 3.42
C CYS A 173 -4.67 -10.99 2.94
N GLY A 174 -5.44 -10.28 2.12
CA GLY A 174 -6.57 -10.81 1.37
C GLY A 174 -6.09 -11.37 0.03
N VAL A 175 -6.32 -12.66 -0.24
CA VAL A 175 -5.90 -13.34 -1.47
C VAL A 175 -6.96 -14.33 -1.94
N GLU A 176 -6.97 -14.66 -3.23
CA GLU A 176 -7.90 -15.63 -3.84
C GLU A 176 -7.20 -16.79 -4.55
N SER A 177 -5.86 -16.74 -4.66
CA SER A 177 -5.07 -17.79 -5.31
C SER A 177 -3.86 -18.18 -4.45
N GLU A 178 -3.47 -19.46 -4.53
CA GLU A 178 -2.24 -19.96 -3.90
C GLU A 178 -1.02 -19.21 -4.41
N ARG A 179 -0.98 -18.89 -5.72
CA ARG A 179 0.10 -18.13 -6.34
C ARG A 179 0.27 -16.74 -5.75
N ALA A 180 -0.83 -16.01 -5.52
CA ALA A 180 -0.78 -14.72 -4.85
C ALA A 180 -0.32 -14.87 -3.39
N GLN A 181 -0.82 -15.88 -2.69
CA GLN A 181 -0.39 -16.18 -1.31
C GLN A 181 1.12 -16.47 -1.22
N GLU A 182 1.69 -17.22 -2.16
CA GLU A 182 3.13 -17.50 -2.24
C GLU A 182 3.95 -16.23 -2.48
N VAL A 183 3.50 -15.36 -3.38
CA VAL A 183 4.14 -14.07 -3.65
C VAL A 183 4.14 -13.20 -2.39
N LEU A 184 2.99 -13.02 -1.73
CA LEU A 184 2.91 -12.24 -0.49
C LEU A 184 3.70 -12.89 0.66
N SER A 185 3.73 -14.22 0.75
CA SER A 185 4.51 -14.95 1.76
C SER A 185 6.00 -14.70 1.60
N ARG A 186 6.52 -14.74 0.36
CA ARG A 186 7.91 -14.40 0.05
C ARG A 186 8.22 -12.94 0.36
N LEU A 187 7.30 -12.05 0.01
CA LEU A 187 7.42 -10.61 0.21
C LEU A 187 7.53 -10.28 1.71
N TYR A 188 6.68 -10.88 2.56
CA TYR A 188 6.67 -10.59 3.99
C TYR A 188 7.59 -11.46 4.85
N LYS A 189 8.22 -12.50 4.29
CA LYS A 189 9.14 -13.39 5.01
C LYS A 189 10.21 -12.66 5.83
N PRO A 190 10.86 -11.57 5.37
CA PRO A 190 11.84 -10.85 6.17
C PRO A 190 11.27 -10.22 7.45
N PHE A 191 9.98 -9.85 7.45
CA PHE A 191 9.31 -9.15 8.54
C PHE A 191 8.74 -10.09 9.61
N THR A 192 8.56 -11.37 9.27
CA THR A 192 7.95 -12.37 10.16
C THR A 192 8.98 -13.20 10.94
N LEU A 193 10.27 -12.98 10.72
CA LEU A 193 11.36 -13.68 11.44
C LEU A 193 11.31 -13.49 12.97
N ASN A 194 10.67 -12.41 13.44
CA ASN A 194 10.48 -12.11 14.85
C ASN A 194 9.17 -12.68 15.44
N GLY A 195 8.42 -13.50 14.68
CA GLY A 195 7.20 -14.16 15.15
C GLY A 195 5.89 -13.40 14.93
N HIS A 196 5.92 -12.25 14.23
CA HIS A 196 4.71 -11.51 13.89
C HIS A 196 3.88 -12.26 12.82
N PRO A 197 2.57 -12.48 13.03
CA PRO A 197 1.77 -13.31 12.13
C PRO A 197 1.41 -12.58 10.84
N VAL A 198 1.45 -13.32 9.71
CA VAL A 198 0.72 -12.97 8.49
C VAL A 198 -0.65 -13.64 8.54
N LEU A 199 -1.71 -12.84 8.51
CA LEU A 199 -3.08 -13.29 8.53
C LEU A 199 -3.60 -13.33 7.09
N PHE A 200 -3.64 -14.53 6.51
CA PHE A 200 -4.26 -14.76 5.22
C PHE A 200 -5.77 -14.98 5.38
N MET A 201 -6.55 -14.31 4.54
CA MET A 201 -8.01 -14.36 4.50
C MET A 201 -8.52 -14.04 3.09
N ASP A 202 -9.85 -14.06 2.89
CA ASP A 202 -10.44 -13.58 1.64
C ASP A 202 -10.31 -12.05 1.51
N ILE A 203 -10.37 -11.56 0.27
CA ILE A 203 -10.17 -10.14 -0.05
C ILE A 203 -11.20 -9.23 0.64
N PRO A 204 -12.52 -9.50 0.59
CA PRO A 204 -13.51 -8.69 1.30
C PRO A 204 -13.24 -8.58 2.81
N SER A 205 -12.85 -9.67 3.46
CA SER A 205 -12.47 -9.66 4.88
C SER A 205 -11.26 -8.77 5.17
N ALA A 206 -10.24 -8.78 4.29
CA ALA A 206 -9.07 -7.92 4.45
C ALA A 206 -9.42 -6.43 4.26
N GLU A 207 -10.23 -6.08 3.25
CA GLU A 207 -10.74 -4.72 3.02
C GLU A 207 -11.55 -4.22 4.24
N MET A 208 -12.45 -5.06 4.77
CA MET A 208 -13.26 -4.73 5.95
C MET A 208 -12.41 -4.54 7.22
N THR A 209 -11.37 -5.37 7.40
CA THR A 209 -10.52 -5.34 8.60
C THR A 209 -9.90 -3.96 8.83
N LYS A 210 -9.51 -3.25 7.77
CA LYS A 210 -8.98 -1.88 7.89
C LYS A 210 -10.02 -0.90 8.43
N TYR A 211 -11.23 -0.92 7.88
CA TYR A 211 -12.32 -0.06 8.34
C TYR A 211 -12.72 -0.39 9.78
N ALA A 212 -12.89 -1.67 10.10
CA ALA A 212 -13.25 -2.11 11.44
C ALA A 212 -12.22 -1.70 12.49
N ALA A 213 -10.92 -1.83 12.19
CA ALA A 213 -9.86 -1.41 13.10
C ALA A 213 -9.88 0.10 13.39
N ASN A 214 -9.95 0.92 12.34
CA ASN A 214 -10.01 2.37 12.49
C ASN A 214 -11.29 2.82 13.20
N ALA A 215 -12.45 2.23 12.86
CA ALA A 215 -13.72 2.52 13.50
C ALA A 215 -13.72 2.16 14.99
N MET A 216 -13.13 1.03 15.36
CA MET A 216 -13.00 0.63 16.76
C MET A 216 -12.11 1.59 17.55
N LEU A 217 -10.98 2.03 16.98
CA LEU A 217 -10.09 3.01 17.62
C LEU A 217 -10.81 4.34 17.84
N ALA A 218 -11.52 4.85 16.82
CA ALA A 218 -12.33 6.06 16.95
C ALA A 218 -13.43 5.91 18.02
N THR A 219 -14.12 4.76 18.05
CA THR A 219 -15.14 4.46 19.05
C THR A 219 -14.59 4.51 20.47
N LYS A 220 -13.40 3.93 20.72
CA LYS A 220 -12.77 3.96 22.04
C LYS A 220 -12.45 5.38 22.51
N ILE A 221 -12.00 6.25 21.60
CA ILE A 221 -11.70 7.65 21.92
C ILE A 221 -13.00 8.38 22.27
N SER A 222 -14.01 8.30 21.40
CA SER A 222 -15.30 8.97 21.64
C SER A 222 -15.97 8.49 22.92
N PHE A 223 -15.92 7.18 23.19
CA PHE A 223 -16.44 6.60 24.43
C PHE A 223 -15.75 7.21 25.65
N MET A 224 -14.41 7.27 25.67
CA MET A 224 -13.68 7.84 26.81
C MET A 224 -13.92 9.35 26.96
N ASN A 225 -14.08 10.09 25.85
CA ASN A 225 -14.42 11.51 25.90
C ASN A 225 -15.79 11.74 26.55
N ASP A 226 -16.79 10.93 26.21
CA ASP A 226 -18.13 11.04 26.82
C ASP A 226 -18.11 10.70 28.32
N ILE A 227 -17.32 9.69 28.72
CA ILE A 227 -17.12 9.38 30.14
C ILE A 227 -16.43 10.54 30.85
N ALA A 228 -15.41 11.16 30.25
CA ALA A 228 -14.72 12.31 30.84
C ALA A 228 -15.67 13.51 31.05
N ASN A 229 -16.50 13.81 30.06
CA ASN A 229 -17.53 14.86 30.17
C ASN A 229 -18.51 14.58 31.33
N LEU A 230 -18.90 13.31 31.51
CA LEU A 230 -19.77 12.92 32.63
C LEU A 230 -19.05 13.06 33.98
N CYS A 231 -17.76 12.70 34.07
CA CYS A 231 -16.96 12.85 35.28
C CYS A 231 -16.90 14.32 35.74
N GLU A 232 -16.74 15.27 34.81
CA GLU A 232 -16.74 16.71 35.15
C GLU A 232 -18.06 17.18 35.78
N ILE A 233 -19.21 16.69 35.27
CA ILE A 233 -20.53 17.03 35.80
C ILE A 233 -20.73 16.43 37.21
N MET A 234 -20.22 15.21 37.43
CA MET A 234 -20.43 14.47 38.66
C MET A 234 -19.37 14.72 39.75
N GLY A 235 -18.27 15.40 39.42
CA GLY A 235 -17.15 15.65 40.33
C GLY A 235 -16.30 14.41 40.64
N ALA A 236 -16.18 13.49 39.67
CA ALA A 236 -15.36 12.28 39.76
C ALA A 236 -13.91 12.49 39.32
#